data_AF-A0AAW2E7X7-F1
#
_entry.id   AF-A0AAW2E7X7-F1
#
_cell.length_a   1.000
_cell.length_b   1.000
_cell.length_c   1.000
_cell.angle_alpha   90.00
_cell.angle_beta   90.00
_cell.angle_gamma   90.00
#
_symmetry.space_group_name_H-M   'P 1'
#
loop_
_entity.id
_entity.type
_entity.pdbx_description
1 polymer ?
#
loop_
_entity_poly.entity_id
_entity_poly.type
_entity_poly.pdbx_seq_one_letter_code
_entity_poly.pdbx_strand_id
1 'polypeptide(L)'
;MGLIKYDRAFQAEEEDVGRVYANSNWILTSRELESHNIILTAVSWLLGERSDKTDLVNLAISVTDPENPDNVCDYTRELEQLDENPATQQCKLYMRMAGIMTLAKELRTEGPTANADYLLNRWKAFCASINLADHIELGTITRETIREFNGHIIIWQSWIKTQQKVRVDILNSTLRTLPADTNKLHVGIVSQVRMVLQNYGMRSILTMCNFISSQNKAIIIPTVARQACELYTAYTELRQKNGALSPFIRVFPLEGAERLNHRNYPDLYYVSVQTAARRGDLGKEGQYIITDVTTETSKSILDRYSKKSLRMDYKVTPEVTDYLSRCGVSTQELITRRSRNETDTEDEEEATRGRNSRRVV
;
A
#
# COMPACT_ATOMS: atom_id res chain seq x y z
N MET A 1 -42.90 -41.17 22.27
CA MET A 1 -42.67 -39.76 21.88
C MET A 1 -41.68 -39.16 22.86
N GLY A 2 -40.68 -38.42 22.38
CA GLY A 2 -39.81 -37.60 23.23
C GLY A 2 -38.33 -37.91 23.09
N LEU A 3 -37.75 -37.56 21.94
CA LEU A 3 -36.33 -37.20 21.81
C LEU A 3 -36.09 -35.90 22.59
N ILE A 4 -34.96 -35.81 23.31
CA ILE A 4 -33.93 -34.76 23.22
C ILE A 4 -32.91 -35.07 24.33
N LYS A 5 -31.74 -35.57 23.92
CA LYS A 5 -30.48 -35.44 24.65
C LYS A 5 -29.70 -34.33 23.95
N TYR A 6 -29.37 -33.26 24.66
CA TYR A 6 -28.23 -32.42 24.33
C TYR A 6 -27.38 -32.28 25.59
N ASP A 7 -26.19 -32.87 25.49
CA ASP A 7 -25.10 -32.80 26.45
C ASP A 7 -24.58 -31.37 26.58
N ARG A 8 -24.14 -31.09 27.81
CA ARG A 8 -23.44 -29.88 28.23
C ARG A 8 -22.18 -29.67 27.39
N ALA A 9 -22.03 -28.50 26.77
CA ALA A 9 -20.74 -27.94 26.40
C ALA A 9 -20.83 -26.42 26.35
N PHE A 10 -19.75 -25.77 26.77
CA PHE A 10 -19.48 -24.32 26.73
C PHE A 10 -20.12 -23.43 27.81
N GLN A 11 -19.65 -23.62 29.04
CA GLN A 11 -19.17 -22.48 29.83
C GLN A 11 -17.66 -22.69 30.02
N ALA A 12 -16.87 -22.28 29.03
CA ALA A 12 -15.46 -22.01 29.26
C ALA A 12 -15.41 -20.57 29.78
N GLU A 13 -14.90 -20.44 31.00
CA GLU A 13 -14.84 -19.20 31.77
C GLU A 13 -14.07 -18.12 31.02
N GLU A 14 -14.69 -16.95 30.89
CA GLU A 14 -14.16 -15.72 30.26
C GLU A 14 -12.86 -15.22 30.92
N GLU A 15 -12.53 -15.69 32.13
CA GLU A 15 -11.38 -15.22 32.91
C GLU A 15 -10.04 -15.87 32.53
N ASP A 16 -10.03 -17.08 31.95
CA ASP A 16 -8.79 -17.79 31.63
C ASP A 16 -8.21 -17.44 30.25
N VAL A 17 -9.04 -16.93 29.34
CA VAL A 17 -8.58 -16.45 28.02
C VAL A 17 -7.69 -15.20 28.17
N GLY A 18 -7.90 -14.40 29.23
CA GLY A 18 -7.14 -13.18 29.48
C GLY A 18 -5.70 -13.38 29.93
N ARG A 19 -5.35 -14.54 30.52
CA ARG A 19 -3.98 -14.81 31.01
C ARG A 19 -3.08 -15.51 30.00
N VAL A 20 -3.65 -16.18 28.99
CA VAL A 20 -2.89 -16.98 28.02
C VAL A 20 -2.09 -16.10 27.04
N TYR A 21 -2.42 -14.82 26.87
CA TYR A 21 -1.77 -13.93 25.88
C TYR A 21 -0.64 -13.03 26.43
N ALA A 22 -0.05 -13.34 27.59
CA ALA A 22 0.93 -12.44 28.22
C ALA A 22 2.26 -12.25 27.44
N ASN A 23 2.54 -13.09 26.43
CA ASN A 23 3.71 -12.95 25.58
C ASN A 23 3.38 -13.30 24.12
N SER A 24 3.23 -12.30 23.26
CA SER A 24 2.87 -12.50 21.86
C SER A 24 3.78 -13.47 21.07
N ASN A 25 5.00 -13.74 21.55
CA ASN A 25 5.94 -14.70 20.96
C ASN A 25 5.36 -16.12 20.85
N TRP A 26 4.64 -16.60 21.87
CA TRP A 26 4.14 -17.99 21.93
C TRP A 26 3.25 -18.34 20.74
N ILE A 27 2.62 -17.34 20.14
CA ILE A 27 1.74 -17.50 18.97
C ILE A 27 2.51 -18.01 17.77
N LEU A 28 3.80 -17.68 17.62
CA LEU A 28 4.65 -18.26 16.58
C LEU A 28 5.61 -19.31 17.12
N THR A 29 6.06 -19.13 18.36
CA THR A 29 7.09 -19.94 18.97
C THR A 29 7.04 -19.81 20.47
N SER A 30 7.10 -20.92 21.15
CA SER A 30 7.21 -21.06 22.60
C SER A 30 8.58 -20.64 23.16
N ARG A 31 9.43 -20.01 22.35
CA ARG A 31 10.73 -19.44 22.75
C ARG A 31 10.67 -17.94 22.90
N GLU A 32 11.51 -17.41 23.78
CA GLU A 32 11.78 -15.99 23.83
C GLU A 32 12.62 -15.60 22.61
N LEU A 33 11.99 -14.88 21.67
CA LEU A 33 12.66 -14.36 20.48
C LEU A 33 12.66 -12.84 20.51
N GLU A 34 13.70 -12.26 19.94
CA GLU A 34 13.68 -10.84 19.59
C GLU A 34 12.58 -10.55 18.58
N SER A 35 11.97 -9.38 18.70
CA SER A 35 10.75 -9.02 17.94
C SER A 35 10.90 -9.10 16.41
N HIS A 36 12.10 -8.83 15.88
CA HIS A 36 12.34 -8.94 14.44
C HIS A 36 12.39 -10.40 13.96
N ASN A 37 12.88 -11.32 14.79
CA ASN A 37 12.93 -12.75 14.46
C ASN A 37 11.54 -13.39 14.44
N ILE A 38 10.62 -12.91 15.31
CA ILE A 38 9.20 -13.28 15.31
C ILE A 38 8.58 -12.95 13.96
N ILE A 39 8.69 -11.69 13.53
CA ILE A 39 8.08 -11.25 12.27
C ILE A 39 8.76 -11.90 11.05
N LEU A 40 10.08 -12.06 11.06
CA LEU A 40 10.80 -12.77 9.99
C LEU A 40 10.28 -14.20 9.84
N THR A 41 10.16 -14.93 10.95
CA THR A 41 9.67 -16.32 10.98
C THR A 41 8.25 -16.39 10.43
N ALA A 42 7.37 -15.49 10.87
CA ALA A 42 6.02 -15.38 10.31
C ALA A 42 6.07 -15.18 8.79
N VAL A 43 6.80 -14.17 8.31
CA VAL A 43 6.89 -13.85 6.87
C VAL A 43 7.40 -15.04 6.07
N SER A 44 8.46 -15.73 6.51
CA SER A 44 9.00 -16.92 5.83
C SER A 44 7.96 -18.04 5.73
N TRP A 45 7.20 -18.28 6.80
CA TRP A 45 6.12 -19.27 6.79
C TRP A 45 5.00 -18.92 5.81
N LEU A 46 4.64 -17.63 5.67
CA LEU A 46 3.65 -17.21 4.67
C LEU A 46 4.13 -17.51 3.25
N LEU A 47 5.41 -17.26 2.97
CA LEU A 47 5.96 -17.34 1.61
C LEU A 47 6.25 -18.77 1.14
N GLY A 48 5.88 -19.78 1.93
CA GLY A 48 6.11 -21.18 1.59
C GLY A 48 7.58 -21.60 1.69
N GLU A 49 8.45 -20.69 2.13
CA GLU A 49 9.79 -20.99 2.59
C GLU A 49 9.67 -21.58 4.00
N ARG A 50 9.13 -22.81 4.10
CA ARG A 50 9.60 -23.69 5.16
C ARG A 50 11.08 -23.83 4.89
N SER A 51 11.92 -23.15 5.66
CA SER A 51 13.34 -23.39 5.59
C SER A 51 13.56 -24.83 6.06
N ASP A 52 13.54 -25.78 5.14
CA ASP A 52 14.20 -27.07 5.33
C ASP A 52 15.72 -26.88 5.55
N LYS A 53 16.21 -25.63 5.53
CA LYS A 53 17.61 -25.21 5.69
C LYS A 53 17.84 -24.17 6.79
N THR A 54 16.91 -24.00 7.72
CA THR A 54 17.21 -23.34 8.98
C THR A 54 16.45 -24.08 10.06
N ASP A 55 16.97 -25.24 10.45
CA ASP A 55 17.36 -25.53 11.83
C ASP A 55 16.56 -24.88 12.95
N LEU A 56 15.24 -24.77 12.83
CA LEU A 56 14.36 -24.65 13.98
C LEU A 56 14.49 -25.91 14.84
N VAL A 57 14.78 -27.06 14.22
CA VAL A 57 15.08 -28.33 14.87
C VAL A 57 16.48 -28.37 15.51
N ASN A 58 17.54 -27.83 14.89
CA ASN A 58 18.85 -27.78 15.57
C ASN A 58 18.95 -26.65 16.59
N LEU A 59 18.20 -25.55 16.44
CA LEU A 59 17.95 -24.62 17.54
C LEU A 59 17.15 -25.31 18.67
N ALA A 60 16.20 -26.21 18.34
CA ALA A 60 15.42 -27.02 19.29
C ALA A 60 16.27 -27.99 20.11
N ILE A 61 17.14 -28.76 19.44
CA ILE A 61 17.95 -29.83 20.04
C ILE A 61 19.14 -29.30 20.86
N SER A 62 19.68 -28.12 20.52
CA SER A 62 20.86 -27.57 21.21
C SER A 62 20.60 -26.94 22.59
N VAL A 63 19.32 -26.82 23.01
CA VAL A 63 18.94 -26.10 24.25
C VAL A 63 18.02 -26.93 25.17
N THR A 64 17.55 -28.11 24.76
CA THR A 64 16.97 -29.07 25.70
C THR A 64 18.06 -29.78 26.49
N ASP A 65 17.91 -29.77 27.81
CA ASP A 65 18.67 -30.62 28.73
C ASP A 65 18.70 -32.06 28.19
N PRO A 66 19.88 -32.63 27.84
CA PRO A 66 19.99 -33.97 27.27
C PRO A 66 19.48 -35.08 28.20
N GLU A 67 19.12 -34.76 29.44
CA GLU A 67 18.69 -35.73 30.45
C GLU A 67 17.20 -36.10 30.39
N ASN A 68 16.33 -35.42 29.61
CA ASN A 68 14.89 -35.74 29.64
C ASN A 68 14.15 -35.65 28.28
N PRO A 69 14.27 -36.69 27.43
CA PRO A 69 13.71 -36.72 26.08
C PRO A 69 12.17 -36.84 26.01
N ASP A 70 11.49 -37.20 27.11
CA ASP A 70 10.03 -37.38 27.13
C ASP A 70 9.25 -36.05 27.11
N ASN A 71 9.86 -34.93 27.55
CA ASN A 71 9.26 -33.58 27.51
C ASN A 71 9.10 -33.02 26.08
N VAL A 72 9.76 -33.60 25.08
CA VAL A 72 9.65 -33.15 23.68
C VAL A 72 8.29 -33.55 23.08
N CYS A 73 7.73 -34.69 23.49
CA CYS A 73 6.45 -35.19 22.96
C CYS A 73 5.24 -34.37 23.46
N ASP A 74 5.21 -34.02 24.74
CA ASP A 74 4.10 -33.22 25.31
C ASP A 74 4.11 -31.78 24.80
N TYR A 75 5.29 -31.20 24.57
CA TYR A 75 5.45 -29.86 24.00
C TYR A 75 5.03 -29.76 22.53
N THR A 76 5.31 -30.81 21.74
CA THR A 76 4.90 -30.86 20.33
C THR A 76 3.38 -30.97 20.22
N ARG A 77 2.76 -31.73 21.14
CA ARG A 77 1.31 -31.90 21.23
C ARG A 77 0.58 -30.63 21.69
N GLU A 78 1.15 -29.85 22.61
CA GLU A 78 0.63 -28.53 23.01
C GLU A 78 0.72 -27.50 21.87
N LEU A 79 1.81 -27.49 21.10
CA LEU A 79 1.97 -26.65 19.92
C LEU A 79 1.00 -27.04 18.79
N GLU A 80 0.72 -28.32 18.61
CA GLU A 80 -0.29 -28.84 17.67
C GLU A 80 -1.71 -28.42 18.09
N GLN A 81 -2.05 -28.51 19.39
CA GLN A 81 -3.36 -28.05 19.90
C GLN A 81 -3.54 -26.53 19.83
N LEU A 82 -2.47 -25.75 20.03
CA LEU A 82 -2.46 -24.29 19.81
C LEU A 82 -2.56 -23.92 18.32
N ASP A 83 -2.18 -24.82 17.41
CA ASP A 83 -2.35 -24.67 15.96
C ASP A 83 -3.82 -24.89 15.53
N GLU A 84 -4.66 -25.51 16.35
CA GLU A 84 -6.08 -25.74 16.02
C GLU A 84 -7.01 -24.57 16.41
N ASN A 85 -6.58 -23.65 17.28
CA ASN A 85 -7.41 -22.49 17.67
C ASN A 85 -7.53 -21.47 16.52
N PRO A 86 -8.75 -21.19 16.01
CA PRO A 86 -8.96 -20.22 14.93
C PRO A 86 -8.47 -18.80 15.23
N ALA A 87 -8.58 -18.33 16.47
CA ALA A 87 -8.09 -17.01 16.88
C ALA A 87 -6.56 -16.94 16.82
N THR A 88 -5.87 -17.98 17.30
CA THR A 88 -4.41 -18.08 17.21
C THR A 88 -3.94 -18.11 15.76
N GLN A 89 -4.64 -18.87 14.88
CA GLN A 89 -4.35 -18.85 13.44
C GLN A 89 -4.51 -17.46 12.83
N GLN A 90 -5.54 -16.72 13.21
CA GLN A 90 -5.72 -15.36 12.73
C GLN A 90 -4.64 -14.39 13.21
N CYS A 91 -4.20 -14.51 14.47
CA CYS A 91 -3.05 -13.75 14.97
C CYS A 91 -1.78 -14.03 14.14
N LYS A 92 -1.49 -15.32 13.86
CA LYS A 92 -0.38 -15.73 12.99
C LYS A 92 -0.49 -15.06 11.62
N LEU A 93 -1.63 -15.17 10.96
CA LEU A 93 -1.85 -14.62 9.62
C LEU A 93 -1.80 -13.09 9.59
N TYR A 94 -2.33 -12.42 10.61
CA TYR A 94 -2.24 -10.98 10.78
C TYR A 94 -0.77 -10.51 10.81
N MET A 95 0.06 -11.11 11.66
CA MET A 95 1.48 -10.73 11.77
C MET A 95 2.26 -10.99 10.47
N ARG A 96 1.98 -12.12 9.80
CA ARG A 96 2.55 -12.45 8.49
C ARG A 96 2.26 -11.36 7.46
N MET A 97 0.98 -11.01 7.34
CA MET A 97 0.51 -10.00 6.39
C MET A 97 1.08 -8.61 6.73
N ALA A 98 1.03 -8.22 8.00
CA ALA A 98 1.54 -6.95 8.50
C ALA A 98 3.05 -6.77 8.28
N GLY A 99 3.83 -7.82 8.56
CA GLY A 99 5.28 -7.83 8.36
C GLY A 99 5.69 -7.47 6.92
N ILE A 100 4.99 -8.01 5.92
CA ILE A 100 5.27 -7.69 4.52
C ILE A 100 4.70 -6.32 4.12
N MET A 101 3.48 -5.97 4.57
CA MET A 101 2.86 -4.67 4.27
C MET A 101 3.71 -3.49 4.74
N THR A 102 4.42 -3.64 5.87
CA THR A 102 5.32 -2.59 6.39
C THR A 102 6.57 -2.36 5.55
N LEU A 103 6.87 -3.20 4.55
CA LEU A 103 7.89 -2.91 3.55
C LEU A 103 7.52 -1.73 2.64
N ALA A 104 6.22 -1.52 2.43
CA ALA A 104 5.69 -0.36 1.75
C ALA A 104 5.26 0.69 2.77
N LYS A 105 4.29 0.36 3.64
CA LYS A 105 3.64 1.34 4.50
C LYS A 105 3.98 1.13 5.97
N GLU A 106 4.83 2.02 6.49
CA GLU A 106 5.22 2.03 7.90
C GLU A 106 4.01 2.11 8.83
N LEU A 107 4.08 1.37 9.93
CA LEU A 107 3.14 1.50 11.03
C LEU A 107 3.63 2.61 11.96
N ARG A 108 2.75 3.58 12.22
CA ARG A 108 2.96 4.71 13.12
C ARG A 108 1.79 4.77 14.09
N THR A 109 2.05 4.60 15.37
CA THR A 109 1.04 4.65 16.42
C THR A 109 0.79 6.06 16.94
N GLU A 110 1.72 6.99 16.70
CA GLU A 110 1.71 8.34 17.24
C GLU A 110 1.99 9.41 16.17
N GLY A 111 1.60 10.66 16.49
CA GLY A 111 1.85 11.84 15.67
C GLY A 111 0.83 12.09 14.55
N PRO A 112 1.02 13.17 13.76
CA PRO A 112 0.06 13.63 12.75
C PRO A 112 -0.08 12.66 11.54
N THR A 113 0.83 11.69 11.44
CA THR A 113 0.81 10.65 10.39
C THR A 113 0.51 9.26 10.96
N ALA A 114 0.00 9.20 12.20
CA ALA A 114 -0.41 7.96 12.83
C ALA A 114 -1.42 7.21 11.94
N ASN A 115 -1.22 5.91 11.83
CA ASN A 115 -2.02 5.00 11.01
C ASN A 115 -2.20 3.65 11.71
N ALA A 116 -2.30 3.66 13.04
CA ALA A 116 -2.38 2.47 13.90
C ALA A 116 -3.42 1.44 13.41
N ASP A 117 -4.57 1.90 12.92
CA ASP A 117 -5.65 1.03 12.44
C ASP A 117 -5.50 0.57 10.99
N TYR A 118 -4.48 1.02 10.26
CA TYR A 118 -4.35 0.73 8.83
C TYR A 118 -4.19 -0.77 8.56
N LEU A 119 -3.29 -1.44 9.28
CA LEU A 119 -3.04 -2.87 9.13
C LEU A 119 -4.27 -3.68 9.56
N LEU A 120 -4.93 -3.27 10.65
CA LEU A 120 -6.17 -3.89 11.11
C LEU A 120 -7.30 -3.74 10.10
N ASN A 121 -7.46 -2.57 9.47
CA ASN A 121 -8.47 -2.37 8.42
C ASN A 121 -8.18 -3.22 7.17
N ARG A 122 -6.90 -3.45 6.82
CA ARG A 122 -6.53 -4.39 5.75
C ARG A 122 -6.85 -5.83 6.12
N TRP A 123 -6.65 -6.21 7.38
CA TRP A 123 -7.03 -7.52 7.90
C TRP A 123 -8.54 -7.73 7.83
N LYS A 124 -9.34 -6.77 8.28
CA LYS A 124 -10.80 -6.82 8.16
C LYS A 124 -11.27 -6.99 6.72
N ALA A 125 -10.68 -6.23 5.80
CA ALA A 125 -10.97 -6.35 4.37
C ALA A 125 -10.59 -7.73 3.81
N PHE A 126 -9.47 -8.32 4.28
CA PHE A 126 -9.09 -9.69 3.95
C PHE A 126 -10.16 -10.68 4.41
N CYS A 127 -10.50 -10.68 5.71
CA CYS A 127 -11.49 -11.58 6.29
C CYS A 127 -12.83 -11.52 5.54
N ALA A 128 -13.33 -10.31 5.27
CA ALA A 128 -14.54 -10.09 4.50
C ALA A 128 -14.43 -10.65 3.07
N SER A 129 -13.29 -10.49 2.39
CA SER A 129 -13.12 -10.94 1.00
C SER A 129 -13.14 -12.46 0.81
N ILE A 130 -12.86 -13.23 1.88
CA ILE A 130 -12.84 -14.70 1.85
C ILE A 130 -13.92 -15.33 2.73
N ASN A 131 -14.87 -14.53 3.24
CA ASN A 131 -15.90 -14.96 4.20
C ASN A 131 -15.33 -15.67 5.45
N LEU A 132 -14.20 -15.18 5.96
CA LEU A 132 -13.61 -15.65 7.21
C LEU A 132 -14.17 -14.80 8.37
N ALA A 133 -14.62 -15.45 9.44
CA ALA A 133 -15.06 -14.74 10.65
C ALA A 133 -13.89 -13.95 11.25
N ASP A 134 -14.03 -12.67 11.55
CA ASP A 134 -12.93 -11.87 12.12
C ASP A 134 -12.91 -11.98 13.65
N HIS A 135 -12.00 -12.79 14.20
CA HIS A 135 -11.87 -12.98 15.64
C HIS A 135 -11.38 -11.73 16.38
N ILE A 136 -10.84 -10.73 15.67
CA ILE A 136 -10.50 -9.43 16.26
C ILE A 136 -11.77 -8.59 16.44
N GLU A 137 -12.66 -8.59 15.45
CA GLU A 137 -13.94 -7.89 15.54
C GLU A 137 -14.90 -8.56 16.53
N LEU A 138 -14.89 -9.89 16.61
CA LEU A 138 -15.66 -10.67 17.58
C LEU A 138 -15.16 -10.52 19.03
N GLY A 139 -14.04 -9.81 19.26
CA GLY A 139 -13.50 -9.55 20.59
C GLY A 139 -12.74 -10.73 21.22
N THR A 140 -12.61 -11.86 20.51
CA THR A 140 -11.81 -13.01 20.95
C THR A 140 -10.32 -12.66 21.01
N ILE A 141 -9.84 -11.84 20.08
CA ILE A 141 -8.50 -11.27 20.11
C ILE A 141 -8.59 -9.86 20.71
N THR A 142 -7.99 -9.67 21.87
CA THR A 142 -8.10 -8.41 22.62
C THR A 142 -7.36 -7.26 21.92
N ARG A 143 -7.76 -6.01 22.20
CA ARG A 143 -7.04 -4.83 21.74
C ARG A 143 -5.61 -4.74 22.30
N GLU A 144 -5.37 -5.30 23.48
CA GLU A 144 -4.03 -5.35 24.07
C GLU A 144 -3.10 -6.21 23.23
N THR A 145 -3.56 -7.42 22.86
CA THR A 145 -2.83 -8.33 21.98
C THR A 145 -2.48 -7.67 20.64
N ILE A 146 -3.40 -6.91 20.04
CA ILE A 146 -3.12 -6.16 18.82
C ILE A 146 -2.07 -5.06 19.03
N ARG A 147 -2.11 -4.38 20.20
CA ARG A 147 -1.10 -3.37 20.55
C ARG A 147 0.29 -3.98 20.69
N GLU A 148 0.39 -5.14 21.33
CA GLU A 148 1.65 -5.88 21.45
C GLU A 148 2.21 -6.27 20.08
N PHE A 149 1.39 -6.85 19.19
CA PHE A 149 1.81 -7.15 17.82
C PHE A 149 2.31 -5.92 17.08
N ASN A 150 1.60 -4.79 17.21
CA ASN A 150 2.03 -3.54 16.62
C ASN A 150 3.39 -3.09 17.15
N GLY A 151 3.69 -3.33 18.43
CA GLY A 151 5.02 -3.12 19.02
C GLY A 151 6.10 -3.96 18.32
N HIS A 152 5.86 -5.25 18.13
CA HIS A 152 6.80 -6.13 17.41
C HIS A 152 6.99 -5.71 15.94
N ILE A 153 5.91 -5.32 15.27
CA ILE A 153 5.93 -4.81 13.88
C ILE A 153 6.76 -3.52 13.78
N ILE A 154 6.69 -2.63 14.78
CA ILE A 154 7.49 -1.39 14.82
C ILE A 154 8.99 -1.67 14.97
N ILE A 155 9.37 -2.69 15.73
CA ILE A 155 10.76 -3.12 15.86
C ILE A 155 11.23 -3.75 14.54
N TRP A 156 10.42 -4.65 13.98
CA TRP A 156 10.66 -5.28 12.67
C TRP A 156 10.89 -4.25 11.57
N GLN A 157 10.00 -3.27 11.40
CA GLN A 157 10.13 -2.28 10.32
C GLN A 157 11.42 -1.46 10.43
N SER A 158 11.94 -1.24 11.63
CA SER A 158 13.19 -0.51 11.86
C SER A 158 14.39 -1.37 11.48
N TRP A 159 14.37 -2.64 11.87
CA TRP A 159 15.39 -3.63 11.51
C TRP A 159 15.46 -3.87 9.99
N ILE A 160 14.33 -4.24 9.38
CA ILE A 160 14.27 -4.68 7.98
C ILE A 160 14.73 -3.60 7.00
N LYS A 161 14.54 -2.31 7.33
CA LYS A 161 15.03 -1.17 6.51
C LYS A 161 16.52 -1.25 6.18
N THR A 162 17.31 -1.75 7.13
CA THR A 162 18.78 -1.91 6.98
C THR A 162 19.17 -3.20 6.25
N GLN A 163 18.23 -4.13 6.07
CA GLN A 163 18.47 -5.46 5.53
C GLN A 163 18.06 -5.55 4.06
N GLN A 164 18.81 -4.86 3.19
CA GLN A 164 18.44 -4.71 1.78
C GLN A 164 18.27 -6.04 1.05
N LYS A 165 19.13 -7.02 1.32
CA LYS A 165 19.06 -8.37 0.71
C LYS A 165 17.77 -9.10 1.11
N VAL A 166 17.51 -9.17 2.42
CA VAL A 166 16.30 -9.80 2.98
C VAL A 166 15.03 -9.17 2.42
N ARG A 167 14.99 -7.83 2.30
CA ARG A 167 13.87 -7.12 1.68
C ARG A 167 13.61 -7.56 0.25
N VAL A 168 14.66 -7.66 -0.57
CA VAL A 168 14.55 -8.08 -1.97
C VAL A 168 14.04 -9.52 -2.06
N ASP A 169 14.55 -10.41 -1.21
CA ASP A 169 14.14 -11.81 -1.18
C ASP A 169 12.64 -11.94 -0.83
N ILE A 170 12.18 -11.26 0.25
CA ILE A 170 10.76 -11.22 0.63
C ILE A 170 9.88 -10.70 -0.51
N LEU A 171 10.30 -9.62 -1.18
CA LEU A 171 9.52 -9.03 -2.27
C LEU A 171 9.46 -9.96 -3.49
N ASN A 172 10.57 -10.60 -3.87
CA ASN A 172 10.60 -11.56 -4.96
C ASN A 172 9.65 -12.73 -4.69
N SER A 173 9.69 -13.30 -3.49
CA SER A 173 8.80 -14.40 -3.09
C SER A 173 7.32 -13.94 -3.05
N THR A 174 7.04 -12.72 -2.57
CA THR A 174 5.68 -12.14 -2.54
C THR A 174 5.09 -11.91 -3.93
N LEU A 175 5.91 -11.47 -4.89
CA LEU A 175 5.46 -11.11 -6.24
C LEU A 175 5.48 -12.27 -7.23
N ARG A 176 6.08 -13.41 -6.89
CA ARG A 176 6.11 -14.59 -7.74
C ARG A 176 4.68 -15.08 -8.05
N THR A 177 4.46 -15.54 -9.28
CA THR A 177 3.20 -16.19 -9.66
C THR A 177 2.94 -17.39 -8.75
N LEU A 178 1.79 -17.40 -8.08
CA LEU A 178 1.39 -18.51 -7.21
C LEU A 178 0.94 -19.71 -8.08
N PRO A 179 1.28 -20.95 -7.69
CA PRO A 179 0.73 -22.15 -8.32
C PRO A 179 -0.80 -22.15 -8.33
N ALA A 180 -1.42 -22.74 -9.37
CA ALA A 180 -2.87 -22.74 -9.54
C ALA A 180 -3.63 -23.49 -8.42
N ASP A 181 -2.96 -24.42 -7.75
CA ASP A 181 -3.43 -25.24 -6.64
C ASP A 181 -3.20 -24.60 -5.26
N THR A 182 -2.69 -23.37 -5.20
CA THR A 182 -2.44 -22.66 -3.93
C THR A 182 -3.75 -22.45 -3.17
N ASN A 183 -3.73 -22.71 -1.86
CA ASN A 183 -4.87 -22.49 -0.96
C ASN A 183 -5.42 -21.04 -1.07
N LYS A 184 -6.74 -20.89 -1.18
CA LYS A 184 -7.48 -19.62 -1.23
C LYS A 184 -7.08 -18.63 -0.11
N LEU A 185 -6.81 -19.13 1.09
CA LEU A 185 -6.36 -18.31 2.21
C LEU A 185 -5.03 -17.60 1.87
N HIS A 186 -4.05 -18.36 1.38
CA HIS A 186 -2.76 -17.85 0.99
C HIS A 186 -2.87 -16.89 -0.21
N VAL A 187 -3.66 -17.25 -1.23
CA VAL A 187 -3.95 -16.38 -2.38
C VAL A 187 -4.54 -15.04 -1.93
N GLY A 188 -5.50 -15.06 -1.01
CA GLY A 188 -6.13 -13.84 -0.51
C GLY A 188 -5.17 -12.96 0.29
N ILE A 189 -4.31 -13.53 1.13
CA ILE A 189 -3.30 -12.76 1.89
C ILE A 189 -2.31 -12.10 0.93
N VAL A 190 -1.75 -12.86 0.00
CA VAL A 190 -0.79 -12.32 -0.97
C VAL A 190 -1.43 -11.25 -1.84
N SER A 191 -2.71 -11.39 -2.21
CA SER A 191 -3.46 -10.36 -2.93
C SER A 191 -3.56 -9.06 -2.14
N GLN A 192 -3.88 -9.13 -0.84
CA GLN A 192 -3.96 -7.94 0.03
C GLN A 192 -2.60 -7.27 0.18
N VAL A 193 -1.54 -8.06 0.39
CA VAL A 193 -0.16 -7.56 0.44
C VAL A 193 0.20 -6.86 -0.87
N ARG A 194 -0.01 -7.51 -2.03
CA ARG A 194 0.27 -6.92 -3.35
C ARG A 194 -0.45 -5.61 -3.57
N MET A 195 -1.72 -5.51 -3.18
CA MET A 195 -2.47 -4.26 -3.28
C MET A 195 -1.85 -3.13 -2.45
N VAL A 196 -1.23 -3.42 -1.31
CA VAL A 196 -0.54 -2.41 -0.49
C VAL A 196 0.82 -2.02 -1.10
N LEU A 197 1.55 -2.99 -1.65
CA LEU A 197 2.85 -2.74 -2.30
C LEU A 197 2.67 -2.00 -3.64
N GLN A 198 1.58 -2.27 -4.35
CA GLN A 198 1.32 -1.73 -5.68
C GLN A 198 1.17 -0.21 -5.66
N ASN A 199 1.92 0.46 -6.53
CA ASN A 199 1.99 1.91 -6.68
C ASN A 199 2.32 2.65 -5.37
N TYR A 200 2.88 1.97 -4.37
CA TYR A 200 3.32 2.62 -3.15
C TYR A 200 4.34 3.72 -3.49
N GLY A 201 4.21 4.89 -2.86
CA GLY A 201 5.10 6.03 -3.13
C GLY A 201 5.05 6.59 -4.57
N MET A 202 4.17 6.08 -5.44
CA MET A 202 4.03 6.52 -6.84
C MET A 202 3.06 7.69 -7.00
N ARG A 203 2.36 8.10 -5.94
CA ARG A 203 1.24 9.04 -6.05
C ARG A 203 1.65 10.39 -6.65
N SER A 204 2.77 10.97 -6.22
CA SER A 204 3.28 12.23 -6.80
C SER A 204 3.68 12.06 -8.27
N ILE A 205 4.31 10.95 -8.63
CA ILE A 205 4.69 10.59 -10.01
C ILE A 205 3.44 10.50 -10.88
N LEU A 206 2.42 9.75 -10.44
CA LEU A 206 1.17 9.58 -11.16
C LEU A 206 0.41 10.91 -11.29
N THR A 207 0.39 11.75 -10.25
CA THR A 207 -0.21 13.09 -10.31
C THR A 207 0.51 13.96 -11.36
N MET A 208 1.83 13.95 -11.39
CA MET A 208 2.62 14.68 -12.39
C MET A 208 2.39 14.12 -13.81
N CYS A 209 2.39 12.80 -14.00
CA CYS A 209 2.12 12.18 -15.30
C CYS A 209 0.70 12.50 -15.80
N ASN A 210 -0.31 12.42 -14.93
CA ASN A 210 -1.68 12.79 -15.27
C ASN A 210 -1.80 14.28 -15.63
N PHE A 211 -1.00 15.13 -14.98
CA PHE A 211 -0.96 16.56 -15.28
C PHE A 211 -0.52 16.86 -16.72
N ILE A 212 0.40 16.07 -17.29
CA ILE A 212 0.91 16.26 -18.68
C ILE A 212 -0.26 16.27 -19.69
N SER A 213 -1.30 15.48 -19.43
CA SER A 213 -2.51 15.40 -20.27
C SER A 213 -3.69 16.26 -19.78
N SER A 214 -3.53 17.01 -18.69
CA SER A 214 -4.64 17.66 -17.97
C SER A 214 -5.20 18.94 -18.61
N GLN A 215 -4.70 19.31 -19.79
CA GLN A 215 -5.01 20.56 -20.52
C GLN A 215 -4.82 21.83 -19.67
N ASN A 216 -3.99 21.77 -18.63
CA ASN A 216 -3.72 22.91 -17.78
C ASN A 216 -2.75 23.86 -18.48
N LYS A 217 -3.00 25.17 -18.42
CA LYS A 217 -2.16 26.18 -19.08
C LYS A 217 -0.73 26.20 -18.55
N ALA A 218 -0.46 25.77 -17.32
CA ALA A 218 0.92 25.71 -16.81
C ALA A 218 1.80 24.73 -17.59
N ILE A 219 1.24 23.78 -18.36
CA ILE A 219 2.03 22.86 -19.20
C ILE A 219 2.82 23.58 -20.31
N ILE A 220 2.41 24.79 -20.71
CA ILE A 220 3.11 25.57 -21.74
C ILE A 220 4.26 26.44 -21.20
N ILE A 221 4.52 26.38 -19.89
CA ILE A 221 5.72 27.01 -19.30
C ILE A 221 6.93 26.14 -19.69
N PRO A 222 7.99 26.69 -20.30
CA PRO A 222 9.11 25.89 -20.80
C PRO A 222 9.74 24.95 -19.77
N THR A 223 9.98 25.42 -18.54
CA THR A 223 10.55 24.60 -17.46
C THR A 223 9.61 23.45 -17.06
N VAL A 224 8.29 23.70 -17.00
CA VAL A 224 7.29 22.68 -16.69
C VAL A 224 7.22 21.63 -17.80
N ALA A 225 7.23 22.05 -19.08
CA ALA A 225 7.21 21.16 -20.23
C ALA A 225 8.47 20.28 -20.29
N ARG A 226 9.64 20.88 -20.06
CA ARG A 226 10.92 20.17 -19.97
C ARG A 226 10.90 19.11 -18.86
N GLN A 227 10.54 19.50 -17.64
CA GLN A 227 10.45 18.58 -16.50
C GLN A 227 9.40 17.48 -16.74
N ALA A 228 8.29 17.78 -17.41
CA ALA A 228 7.30 16.78 -17.81
C ALA A 228 7.87 15.75 -18.79
N CYS A 229 8.61 16.20 -19.80
CA CYS A 229 9.31 15.33 -20.75
C CYS A 229 10.35 14.44 -20.07
N GLU A 230 11.18 15.02 -19.19
CA GLU A 230 12.20 14.29 -18.45
C GLU A 230 11.59 13.22 -17.53
N LEU A 231 10.54 13.57 -16.76
CA LEU A 231 9.83 12.63 -15.91
C LEU A 231 9.17 11.52 -16.74
N TYR A 232 8.46 11.89 -17.80
CA TYR A 232 7.74 10.92 -18.65
C TYR A 232 8.71 9.94 -19.30
N THR A 233 9.86 10.43 -19.79
CA THR A 233 10.92 9.60 -20.34
C THR A 233 11.47 8.65 -19.28
N ALA A 234 11.87 9.16 -18.10
CA ALA A 234 12.38 8.32 -17.01
C ALA A 234 11.35 7.26 -16.55
N TYR A 235 10.08 7.64 -16.45
CA TYR A 235 9.01 6.74 -16.02
C TYR A 235 8.71 5.65 -17.05
N THR A 236 8.66 6.00 -18.34
CA THR A 236 8.42 5.04 -19.42
C THR A 236 9.60 4.09 -19.61
N GLU A 237 10.84 4.58 -19.56
CA GLU A 237 12.06 3.76 -19.59
C GLU A 237 12.06 2.73 -18.46
N LEU A 238 11.80 3.16 -17.22
CA LEU A 238 11.74 2.25 -16.07
C LEU A 238 10.62 1.22 -16.19
N ARG A 239 9.45 1.63 -16.69
CA ARG A 239 8.32 0.73 -16.91
C ARG A 239 8.63 -0.30 -17.99
N GLN A 240 9.27 0.09 -19.08
CA GLN A 240 9.70 -0.81 -20.15
C GLN A 240 10.79 -1.78 -19.66
N LYS A 241 11.81 -1.29 -18.95
CA LYS A 241 12.93 -2.10 -18.42
C LYS A 241 12.44 -3.16 -17.43
N ASN A 242 11.46 -2.83 -16.58
CA ASN A 242 11.06 -3.69 -15.46
C ASN A 242 9.74 -4.45 -15.66
N GLY A 243 9.02 -4.21 -16.76
CA GLY A 243 7.82 -4.97 -17.15
C GLY A 243 6.79 -5.12 -16.03
N ALA A 244 6.55 -6.37 -15.61
CA ALA A 244 5.60 -6.72 -14.56
C ALA A 244 5.92 -6.11 -13.18
N LEU A 245 7.18 -5.75 -12.92
CA LEU A 245 7.60 -5.09 -11.68
C LEU A 245 7.34 -3.59 -11.67
N SER A 246 6.91 -3.00 -12.80
CA SER A 246 6.67 -1.56 -12.92
C SER A 246 5.74 -0.97 -11.84
N PRO A 247 4.66 -1.64 -11.41
CA PRO A 247 3.82 -1.10 -10.33
C PRO A 247 4.53 -1.04 -8.97
N PHE A 248 5.68 -1.70 -8.80
CA PHE A 248 6.40 -1.85 -7.53
C PHE A 248 7.73 -1.07 -7.50
N ILE A 249 7.96 -0.17 -8.45
CA ILE A 249 9.24 0.55 -8.66
C ILE A 249 9.79 1.23 -7.39
N ARG A 250 8.93 1.71 -6.49
CA ARG A 250 9.36 2.43 -5.27
C ARG A 250 9.57 1.51 -4.06
N VAL A 251 9.04 0.29 -4.11
CA VAL A 251 9.24 -0.71 -3.05
C VAL A 251 10.49 -1.53 -3.36
N PHE A 252 10.73 -1.82 -4.63
CA PHE A 252 11.96 -2.45 -5.09
C PHE A 252 13.11 -1.43 -5.18
N PRO A 253 14.34 -1.82 -4.84
CA PRO A 253 15.54 -1.00 -5.04
C PRO A 253 15.97 -1.00 -6.51
N LEU A 254 15.10 -0.58 -7.42
CA LEU A 254 15.43 -0.59 -8.85
C LEU A 254 16.39 0.56 -9.19
N GLU A 255 17.45 0.24 -9.90
CA GLU A 255 18.37 1.22 -10.46
C GLU A 255 17.62 2.23 -11.35
N GLY A 256 17.83 3.53 -11.10
CA GLY A 256 17.16 4.61 -11.82
C GLY A 256 15.88 5.11 -11.17
N ALA A 257 15.33 4.42 -10.17
CA ALA A 257 14.08 4.81 -9.50
C ALA A 257 14.19 6.16 -8.76
N GLU A 258 15.40 6.58 -8.39
CA GLU A 258 15.71 7.89 -7.81
C GLU A 258 15.42 9.05 -8.77
N ARG A 259 15.50 8.82 -10.09
CA ARG A 259 15.15 9.81 -11.11
C ARG A 259 13.70 10.28 -10.96
N LEU A 260 12.79 9.40 -10.52
CA LEU A 260 11.36 9.70 -10.36
C LEU A 260 11.02 10.53 -9.11
N ASN A 261 12.02 10.97 -8.34
CA ASN A 261 11.75 11.80 -7.16
C ASN A 261 11.17 13.16 -7.59
N HIS A 262 10.04 13.55 -6.99
CA HIS A 262 9.39 14.85 -7.24
C HIS A 262 10.32 16.05 -7.02
N ARG A 263 11.35 15.92 -6.18
CA ARG A 263 12.37 16.96 -5.98
C ARG A 263 13.20 17.25 -7.24
N ASN A 264 13.28 16.32 -8.18
CA ASN A 264 13.96 16.51 -9.46
C ASN A 264 13.08 17.30 -10.46
N TYR A 265 11.78 17.46 -10.16
CA TYR A 265 10.80 18.11 -11.03
C TYR A 265 9.97 19.15 -10.26
N PRO A 266 10.61 20.16 -9.62
CA PRO A 266 9.96 21.02 -8.64
C PRO A 266 8.81 21.87 -9.21
N ASP A 267 8.96 22.41 -10.42
CA ASP A 267 7.94 23.26 -11.06
C ASP A 267 6.73 22.41 -11.47
N LEU A 268 6.99 21.26 -12.09
CA LEU A 268 5.96 20.29 -12.49
C LEU A 268 5.21 19.76 -11.27
N TYR A 269 5.91 19.39 -10.20
CA TYR A 269 5.31 18.92 -8.96
C TYR A 269 4.41 19.99 -8.35
N TYR A 270 4.90 21.24 -8.26
CA TYR A 270 4.12 22.36 -7.72
C TYR A 270 2.79 22.53 -8.46
N VAL A 271 2.83 22.65 -9.79
CA VAL A 271 1.62 22.92 -10.59
C VAL A 271 0.69 21.71 -10.65
N SER A 272 1.22 20.49 -10.68
CA SER A 272 0.42 19.27 -10.73
C SER A 272 -0.34 19.04 -9.42
N VAL A 273 0.32 19.19 -8.28
CA VAL A 273 -0.32 19.11 -6.96
C VAL A 273 -1.35 20.21 -6.80
N GLN A 274 -1.04 21.46 -7.15
CA GLN A 274 -2.00 22.55 -7.03
C GLN A 274 -3.23 22.34 -7.92
N THR A 275 -3.04 21.81 -9.12
CA THR A 275 -4.14 21.48 -10.04
C THR A 275 -4.98 20.33 -9.49
N ALA A 276 -4.35 19.27 -8.99
CA ALA A 276 -5.04 18.13 -8.38
C ALA A 276 -5.81 18.53 -7.12
N ALA A 277 -5.24 19.40 -6.28
CA ALA A 277 -5.92 19.97 -5.10
C ALA A 277 -7.24 20.63 -5.50
N ARG A 278 -7.23 21.48 -6.52
CA ARG A 278 -8.44 22.19 -7.00
C ARG A 278 -9.50 21.28 -7.58
N ARG A 279 -9.10 20.12 -8.11
CA ARG A 279 -10.02 19.11 -8.65
C ARG A 279 -10.56 18.14 -7.60
N GLY A 280 -10.06 18.21 -6.35
CA GLY A 280 -10.36 17.21 -5.33
C GLY A 280 -9.66 15.87 -5.57
N ASP A 281 -8.67 15.82 -6.46
CA ASP A 281 -7.94 14.60 -6.81
C ASP A 281 -6.83 14.26 -5.80
N LEU A 282 -6.53 15.16 -4.86
CA LEU A 282 -5.64 14.86 -3.74
C LEU A 282 -6.49 14.35 -2.57
N GLY A 283 -6.40 13.06 -2.26
CA GLY A 283 -7.25 12.37 -1.27
C GLY A 283 -7.48 13.10 0.07
N LYS A 284 -6.81 12.69 1.16
CA LYS A 284 -6.94 13.40 2.45
C LYS A 284 -6.05 14.64 2.47
N GLU A 285 -6.59 15.78 2.89
CA GLU A 285 -5.87 17.04 3.05
C GLU A 285 -4.61 16.89 3.92
N GLY A 286 -3.53 17.62 3.60
CA GLY A 286 -2.30 17.65 4.40
C GLY A 286 -1.20 16.61 4.06
N GLN A 287 -1.45 15.64 3.16
CA GLN A 287 -0.43 14.66 2.76
C GLN A 287 0.61 15.18 1.76
N TYR A 288 0.37 16.32 1.11
CA TYR A 288 1.25 16.90 0.10
C TYR A 288 1.83 18.21 0.63
N ILE A 289 3.15 18.23 0.81
CA ILE A 289 3.87 19.41 1.29
C ILE A 289 4.37 20.16 0.06
N ILE A 290 3.66 21.22 -0.31
CA ILE A 290 4.06 22.13 -1.41
C ILE A 290 5.12 23.14 -0.92
N THR A 291 5.14 23.42 0.39
CA THR A 291 5.96 24.48 1.00
C THR A 291 7.46 24.28 0.86
N ASP A 292 7.91 23.02 0.87
CA ASP A 292 9.33 22.67 0.98
C ASP A 292 10.03 22.57 -0.39
N VAL A 293 9.32 22.81 -1.48
CA VAL A 293 9.86 22.71 -2.85
C VAL A 293 10.27 24.09 -3.36
N THR A 294 11.56 24.22 -3.69
CA THR A 294 12.15 25.39 -4.35
C THR A 294 11.96 25.24 -5.86
N THR A 295 11.18 26.12 -6.47
CA THR A 295 10.87 26.12 -7.90
C THR A 295 11.88 26.97 -8.68
N GLU A 296 12.17 26.58 -9.92
CA GLU A 296 12.98 27.36 -10.87
C GLU A 296 12.19 28.59 -11.33
N THR A 297 10.90 28.40 -11.64
CA THR A 297 9.99 29.49 -11.99
C THR A 297 9.40 30.13 -10.72
N SER A 298 9.18 31.45 -10.76
CA SER A 298 8.47 32.14 -9.68
C SER A 298 7.11 31.50 -9.39
N LYS A 299 6.86 31.18 -8.11
CA LYS A 299 5.58 30.60 -7.65
C LYS A 299 4.37 31.43 -8.08
N SER A 300 4.50 32.76 -8.17
CA SER A 300 3.44 33.66 -8.64
C SER A 300 3.03 33.40 -10.10
N ILE A 301 3.98 33.03 -10.96
CA ILE A 301 3.73 32.68 -12.37
C ILE A 301 3.06 31.31 -12.42
N LEU A 302 3.61 30.33 -11.70
CA LEU A 302 3.06 28.98 -11.62
C LEU A 302 1.61 29.00 -11.13
N ASP A 303 1.33 29.77 -10.08
CA ASP A 303 -0.01 29.98 -9.53
C ASP A 303 -0.97 30.58 -10.55
N ARG A 304 -0.53 31.63 -11.27
CA ARG A 304 -1.37 32.32 -12.25
C ARG A 304 -1.76 31.39 -13.41
N TYR A 305 -0.85 30.52 -13.83
CA TYR A 305 -1.06 29.61 -14.95
C TYR A 305 -1.81 28.34 -14.53
N SER A 306 -1.54 27.81 -13.34
CA SER A 306 -2.19 26.59 -12.84
C SER A 306 -3.72 26.73 -12.69
N LYS A 307 -4.24 27.96 -12.56
CA LYS A 307 -5.70 28.21 -12.44
C LYS A 307 -6.42 28.24 -13.78
N LYS A 308 -5.68 28.20 -14.89
CA LYS A 308 -6.23 28.41 -16.23
C LYS A 308 -6.16 27.12 -17.03
N SER A 309 -7.21 26.84 -17.77
CA SER A 309 -7.19 25.82 -18.81
C SER A 309 -6.49 26.38 -20.05
N LEU A 310 -5.81 25.49 -20.78
CA LEU A 310 -5.26 25.79 -22.10
C LEU A 310 -6.44 26.08 -23.07
N ARG A 311 -6.25 27.05 -23.95
CA ARG A 311 -7.21 27.53 -24.97
C ARG A 311 -6.48 27.63 -26.31
N MET A 312 -7.25 27.62 -27.42
CA MET A 312 -6.76 27.68 -28.80
C MET A 312 -5.87 28.89 -29.11
N ASP A 313 -6.05 29.99 -28.39
CA ASP A 313 -5.42 31.28 -28.66
C ASP A 313 -4.00 31.42 -28.09
N TYR A 314 -3.52 30.44 -27.32
CA TYR A 314 -2.19 30.52 -26.73
C TYR A 314 -1.09 30.13 -27.72
N LYS A 315 -0.15 31.06 -27.93
CA LYS A 315 1.10 30.79 -28.64
C LYS A 315 1.96 29.83 -27.81
N VAL A 316 2.08 28.61 -28.30
CA VAL A 316 3.02 27.60 -27.77
C VAL A 316 4.34 27.77 -28.50
N THR A 317 5.45 27.81 -27.77
CA THR A 317 6.78 27.90 -28.40
C THR A 317 7.14 26.58 -29.10
N PRO A 318 8.00 26.60 -30.14
CA PRO A 318 8.48 25.38 -30.78
C PRO A 318 9.14 24.41 -29.78
N GLU A 319 9.89 24.95 -28.82
CA GLU A 319 10.55 24.18 -27.77
C GLU A 319 9.55 23.40 -26.91
N VAL A 320 8.48 24.04 -26.44
CA VAL A 320 7.43 23.37 -25.66
C VAL A 320 6.71 22.31 -26.50
N THR A 321 6.52 22.59 -27.79
CA THR A 321 5.89 21.64 -28.71
C THR A 321 6.75 20.38 -28.86
N ASP A 322 8.07 20.52 -28.97
CA ASP A 322 9.01 19.40 -29.00
C ASP A 322 8.90 18.54 -27.73
N TYR A 323 9.00 19.14 -26.54
CA TYR A 323 8.89 18.40 -25.27
C TYR A 323 7.56 17.63 -25.15
N LEU A 324 6.43 18.25 -25.51
CA LEU A 324 5.12 17.60 -25.42
C LEU A 324 4.95 16.47 -26.45
N SER A 325 5.50 16.65 -27.65
CA SER A 325 5.47 15.60 -28.67
C SER A 325 6.21 14.33 -28.21
N ARG A 326 7.34 14.49 -27.50
CA ARG A 326 8.09 13.39 -26.89
C ARG A 326 7.34 12.69 -25.76
N CYS A 327 6.41 13.39 -25.11
CA CYS A 327 5.46 12.80 -24.16
C CYS A 327 4.28 12.07 -24.84
N GLY A 328 4.21 12.05 -26.17
CA GLY A 328 3.04 11.54 -26.90
C GLY A 328 1.82 12.45 -26.80
N VAL A 329 2.02 13.74 -26.49
CA VAL A 329 0.94 14.72 -26.35
C VAL A 329 0.99 15.71 -27.51
N SER A 330 -0.03 15.67 -28.36
CA SER A 330 -0.20 16.69 -29.40
C SER A 330 -0.75 17.98 -28.79
N THR A 331 -0.05 19.09 -29.05
CA THR A 331 -0.52 20.43 -28.65
C THR A 331 -1.88 20.75 -29.28
N GLN A 332 -2.10 20.32 -30.52
CA GLN A 332 -3.38 20.47 -31.22
C GLN A 332 -4.49 19.64 -30.56
N GLU A 333 -4.20 18.43 -30.07
CA GLU A 333 -5.18 17.60 -29.36
C GLU A 333 -5.56 18.15 -27.98
N LEU A 334 -4.59 18.68 -27.22
CA LEU A 334 -4.87 19.35 -25.95
C LEU A 334 -5.82 20.53 -26.12
N ILE A 335 -5.68 21.24 -27.24
CA ILE A 335 -6.50 22.39 -27.61
C ILE A 335 -7.88 21.95 -28.10
N THR A 336 -7.96 20.91 -28.95
CA THR A 336 -9.19 20.47 -29.63
C THR A 336 -10.15 19.71 -28.71
N ARG A 337 -9.64 18.92 -27.74
CA ARG A 337 -10.49 18.15 -26.80
C ARG A 337 -11.48 19.02 -26.01
N ARG A 338 -11.22 20.32 -25.87
CA ARG A 338 -12.13 21.26 -25.21
C ARG A 338 -13.26 21.75 -26.12
N SER A 339 -13.03 21.90 -27.43
CA SER A 339 -14.10 22.35 -28.34
C SER A 339 -15.30 21.42 -28.33
N ARG A 340 -15.11 20.13 -28.01
CA ARG A 340 -16.21 19.17 -27.81
C ARG A 340 -16.88 19.30 -26.44
N ASN A 341 -16.08 19.45 -25.38
CA ASN A 341 -16.64 19.58 -24.02
C ASN A 341 -17.33 20.94 -23.78
N GLU A 342 -16.91 22.01 -24.45
CA GLU A 342 -17.58 23.32 -24.38
C GLU A 342 -18.89 23.33 -25.17
N THR A 343 -18.94 22.72 -26.36
CA THR A 343 -20.20 22.59 -27.12
C THR A 343 -21.24 21.76 -26.39
N ASP A 344 -20.82 20.68 -25.71
CA ASP A 344 -21.75 19.84 -24.96
C ASP A 344 -22.31 20.57 -23.71
N THR A 345 -21.54 21.47 -23.09
CA THR A 345 -22.03 22.28 -21.95
C THR A 345 -22.86 23.51 -22.36
N GLU A 346 -22.57 24.11 -23.52
CA GLU A 346 -23.36 25.24 -24.04
C GLU A 346 -24.74 24.76 -24.54
N ASP A 347 -24.81 23.58 -25.17
CA ASP A 347 -26.08 22.97 -25.60
C ASP A 347 -26.98 22.58 -24.41
N GLU A 348 -26.41 22.19 -23.25
CA GLU A 348 -27.17 21.92 -22.02
C GLU A 348 -27.65 23.20 -21.30
N GLU A 349 -26.87 24.28 -21.31
CA GLU A 349 -27.28 25.59 -20.77
C GLU A 349 -28.32 26.30 -21.65
N GLU A 350 -28.26 26.11 -22.97
CA GLU A 350 -29.25 26.66 -23.90
C GLU A 350 -30.59 25.88 -23.86
N ALA A 351 -30.53 24.55 -23.67
CA ALA A 351 -31.72 23.71 -23.45
C ALA A 351 -32.45 24.03 -22.13
N THR A 352 -31.72 24.43 -21.08
CA THR A 352 -32.31 24.83 -19.80
C THR A 352 -32.87 26.27 -19.82
N ARG A 353 -32.25 27.19 -20.57
CA ARG A 353 -32.81 28.54 -20.80
C ARG A 353 -34.06 28.52 -21.69
N GLY A 354 -34.09 27.68 -22.72
CA GLY A 354 -35.27 27.50 -23.60
C GLY A 354 -36.49 26.91 -22.88
N ARG A 355 -36.30 26.13 -21.81
CA ARG A 355 -37.39 25.56 -20.99
C ARG A 355 -38.02 26.56 -20.02
N ASN A 356 -37.25 27.52 -19.50
CA ASN A 356 -37.77 28.50 -18.53
C ASN A 356 -38.59 29.64 -19.17
N SER A 357 -38.42 29.93 -20.46
CA SER A 357 -39.25 30.93 -21.17
C SER A 357 -40.63 30.42 -21.64
N ARG A 358 -40.96 29.13 -21.44
CA ARG A 358 -42.28 28.56 -21.81
C ARG A 358 -43.22 28.31 -20.62
N ARG A 359 -42.87 28.77 -19.42
CA ARG A 359 -43.68 28.63 -18.19
C ARG A 359 -44.07 29.99 -17.61
N VAL A 360 -44.55 30.90 -18.45
CA VAL A 360 -45.38 32.04 -18.03
C VAL A 360 -46.50 32.20 -19.05
N VAL A 361 -47.61 31.50 -18.83
CA VAL A 361 -48.97 31.96 -19.13
C VAL A 361 -49.89 31.32 -18.09
#